data_AF-A0A1Y3EJK6-F1
#
_entry.id   AF-A0A1Y3EJK6-F1
#
_cell.length_a   1.000
_cell.length_b   1.000
_cell.length_c   1.000
_cell.angle_alpha   90.00
_cell.angle_beta   90.00
_cell.angle_gamma   90.00
#
_symmetry.space_group_name_H-M   'P 1'
#
loop_
_entity.id
_entity.type
_entity.pdbx_description
1 polymer ?
#
loop_
_entity_poly.entity_id
_entity_poly.type
_entity_poly.pdbx_seq_one_letter_code
_entity_poly.pdbx_strand_id
1 'polypeptide(L)'
;MNNIKVLSVQSFFGDPAAAVRSLKRQDARIFVGLFYEKEARKVFCEVYKQKLYGRKYVWFLIGWYPDDWYIPLSGEMLNCTADANETGYSVSFYHRSFNA
;
A
#
# COMPACT_ATOMS: atom_id res chain seq x y z
N MET A 1 -21.57 20.27 -1.51
CA MET A 1 -20.12 20.36 -1.22
C MET A 1 -19.77 19.22 -0.27
N ASN A 2 -18.80 18.37 -0.63
CA ASN A 2 -18.51 17.13 0.10
C ASN A 2 -17.71 17.43 1.38
N ASN A 3 -18.17 16.91 2.53
CA ASN A 3 -17.55 17.08 3.85
C ASN A 3 -16.38 16.10 4.09
N ILE A 4 -15.41 16.02 3.18
CA ILE A 4 -14.22 15.16 3.32
C ILE A 4 -13.04 16.01 3.77
N LYS A 5 -12.30 15.55 4.78
CA LYS A 5 -11.06 16.19 5.27
C LYS A 5 -9.89 15.20 5.22
N VAL A 6 -8.73 15.68 4.80
CA VAL A 6 -7.49 14.92 4.82
C VAL A 6 -6.89 14.99 6.23
N LEU A 7 -6.70 13.84 6.88
CA LEU A 7 -6.12 13.77 8.23
C LEU A 7 -4.62 14.09 8.21
N SER A 8 -3.89 13.52 7.25
CA SER A 8 -2.46 13.77 7.04
C SER A 8 -2.04 13.34 5.65
N VAL A 9 -0.97 13.97 5.17
CA VAL A 9 -0.18 13.49 4.03
C VAL A 9 1.15 12.98 4.58
N GLN A 10 1.64 11.86 4.03
CA GLN A 10 2.95 11.31 4.34
C GLN A 10 3.71 11.07 3.04
N SER A 11 4.99 11.43 3.02
CA SER A 11 5.89 11.19 1.90
C SER A 11 7.16 10.49 2.39
N PHE A 12 7.85 9.79 1.50
CA PHE A 12 9.09 9.10 1.81
C PHE A 12 10.00 9.03 0.59
N PHE A 13 11.29 8.83 0.83
CA PHE A 13 12.29 8.53 -0.19
C PHE A 13 13.10 7.32 0.27
N GLY A 14 13.10 6.25 -0.53
CA GLY A 14 13.84 5.02 -0.22
C GLY A 14 13.14 4.09 0.79
N ASP A 15 13.03 4.50 2.06
CA ASP A 15 12.45 3.72 3.18
C ASP A 15 11.08 4.28 3.63
N PRO A 16 9.98 3.52 3.48
CA PRO A 16 8.64 3.95 3.88
C PRO A 16 8.32 3.73 5.38
N ALA A 17 9.20 3.11 6.18
CA ALA A 17 8.84 2.63 7.50
C ALA A 17 8.39 3.75 8.47
N ALA A 18 9.01 4.93 8.40
CA ALA A 18 8.60 6.09 9.22
C ALA A 18 7.21 6.61 8.82
N ALA A 19 6.94 6.72 7.51
CA ALA A 19 5.66 7.16 6.98
C ALA A 19 4.52 6.20 7.39
N VAL A 20 4.72 4.89 7.23
CA VAL A 20 3.73 3.87 7.59
C VAL A 20 3.47 3.84 9.10
N ARG A 21 4.51 4.01 9.93
CA ARG A 21 4.33 4.14 11.39
C ARG A 21 3.54 5.39 11.78
N SER A 22 3.74 6.52 11.10
CA SER A 22 2.99 7.75 11.32
C SER A 22 1.49 7.53 11.06
N LEU A 23 1.16 6.90 9.92
CA LEU A 23 -0.22 6.55 9.56
C LEU A 23 -0.93 5.73 10.64
N LYS A 24 -0.24 4.72 11.21
CA LYS A 24 -0.77 3.93 12.32
C LYS A 24 -1.05 4.75 13.58
N ARG A 25 -0.13 5.65 13.95
CA ARG A 25 -0.27 6.48 15.16
C ARG A 25 -1.45 7.44 15.08
N GLN A 26 -1.81 7.85 13.88
CA GLN A 26 -2.96 8.72 13.62
C GLN A 26 -4.30 7.99 13.60
N ASP A 27 -4.30 6.68 13.84
CA ASP A 27 -5.48 5.80 13.75
C ASP A 27 -6.21 5.90 12.40
N ALA A 28 -5.47 6.19 11.33
CA ALA A 28 -6.04 6.24 9.99
C ALA A 28 -6.55 4.86 9.55
N ARG A 29 -7.67 4.84 8.83
CA ARG A 29 -8.35 3.63 8.36
C ARG A 29 -8.47 3.54 6.83
N ILE A 30 -8.45 4.68 6.17
CA ILE A 30 -8.53 4.79 4.71
C ILE A 30 -7.24 5.48 4.25
N PHE A 31 -6.56 4.84 3.32
CA PHE A 31 -5.28 5.30 2.78
C PHE A 31 -5.37 5.44 1.28
N VAL A 32 -4.69 6.45 0.74
CA VAL A 32 -4.52 6.63 -0.71
C VAL A 32 -3.02 6.59 -0.99
N GLY A 33 -2.58 5.55 -1.70
CA GLY A 33 -1.19 5.31 -2.04
C GLY A 33 -0.87 5.76 -3.45
N LEU A 34 0.05 6.71 -3.58
CA LEU A 34 0.58 7.20 -4.85
C LEU A 34 2.09 6.93 -4.88
N PHE A 35 2.48 5.80 -5.43
CA PHE A 35 3.88 5.37 -5.52
C PHE A 35 4.10 4.61 -6.82
N TYR A 36 5.34 4.32 -7.20
CA TYR A 36 5.61 3.37 -8.29
C TYR A 36 5.62 1.94 -7.73
N GLU A 37 5.57 0.96 -8.62
CA GLU A 37 5.46 -0.47 -8.30
C GLU A 37 6.50 -0.96 -7.28
N LYS A 38 7.76 -0.56 -7.46
CA LYS A 38 8.87 -0.92 -6.57
C LYS A 38 8.69 -0.35 -5.17
N GLU A 39 8.31 0.92 -5.09
CA GLU A 39 7.99 1.60 -3.83
C GLU A 39 6.74 0.99 -3.18
N ALA A 40 5.76 0.56 -3.98
CA ALA A 40 4.56 -0.14 -3.51
C ALA A 40 4.93 -1.38 -2.70
N ARG A 41 5.78 -2.26 -3.24
CA ARG A 41 6.21 -3.49 -2.55
C ARG A 41 6.86 -3.19 -1.19
N LYS A 42 7.71 -2.16 -1.12
CA LYS A 42 8.32 -1.73 0.14
C LYS A 42 7.27 -1.22 1.14
N VAL A 43 6.32 -0.40 0.69
CA VAL A 43 5.24 0.12 1.52
C VAL A 43 4.39 -1.03 2.06
N PHE A 44 3.97 -1.96 1.20
CA PHE A 44 3.11 -3.07 1.62
C PHE A 44 3.81 -4.07 2.54
N CYS A 45 5.13 -4.25 2.38
CA CYS A 45 5.91 -4.95 3.37
C CYS A 45 5.85 -4.29 4.76
N GLU A 46 5.99 -2.96 4.84
CA GLU A 46 5.86 -2.24 6.11
C GLU A 46 4.43 -2.24 6.65
N VAL A 47 3.42 -2.18 5.77
CA VAL A 47 2.00 -2.33 6.15
C VAL A 47 1.75 -3.68 6.83
N TYR A 48 2.33 -4.76 6.29
CA TYR A 48 2.26 -6.10 6.90
C TYR A 48 2.91 -6.10 8.29
N LYS A 49 4.15 -5.62 8.42
CA LYS A 49 4.86 -5.54 9.73
C LYS A 49 4.09 -4.70 10.76
N GLN A 50 3.46 -3.60 10.32
CA GLN A 50 2.71 -2.71 11.20
C GLN A 50 1.26 -3.18 11.47
N LYS A 51 0.80 -4.27 10.82
CA LYS A 51 -0.57 -4.79 10.90
C LYS A 51 -1.64 -3.78 10.48
N LEU A 52 -1.37 -3.02 9.41
CA LEU A 52 -2.28 -2.04 8.80
C LEU A 52 -3.10 -2.65 7.63
N TYR A 53 -3.55 -3.89 7.81
CA TYR A 53 -4.31 -4.67 6.83
C TYR A 53 -5.47 -5.42 7.49
N GLY A 54 -6.36 -6.00 6.67
CA GLY A 54 -7.57 -6.69 7.11
C GLY A 54 -8.79 -5.77 7.19
N ARG A 55 -9.91 -6.27 7.73
CA ARG A 55 -11.26 -5.66 7.63
C ARG A 55 -11.40 -4.21 8.14
N LYS A 56 -10.44 -3.71 8.92
CA LYS A 56 -10.46 -2.35 9.49
C LYS A 56 -9.76 -1.30 8.63
N TYR A 57 -9.05 -1.72 7.58
CA TYR A 57 -8.18 -0.84 6.80
C TYR A 57 -8.45 -0.99 5.31
N VAL A 58 -8.51 0.13 4.61
CA VAL A 58 -8.76 0.22 3.16
C VAL A 58 -7.61 0.99 2.53
N TRP A 59 -6.99 0.44 1.48
CA TRP A 59 -6.02 1.17 0.67
C TRP A 59 -6.52 1.32 -0.76
N PHE A 60 -6.48 2.56 -1.25
CA PHE A 60 -6.67 2.87 -2.66
C PHE A 60 -5.30 3.03 -3.30
N LEU A 61 -5.07 2.31 -4.39
CA LEU A 61 -3.86 2.41 -5.20
C LEU A 61 -4.21 2.90 -6.61
N ILE A 62 -3.17 3.29 -7.33
CA ILE A 62 -3.24 3.50 -8.78
C ILE A 62 -3.39 2.16 -9.50
N GLY A 63 -4.20 2.14 -10.57
CA GLY A 63 -4.58 0.90 -11.24
C GLY A 63 -3.58 0.36 -12.27
N TRP A 64 -2.57 1.11 -12.68
CA TRP A 64 -1.75 0.72 -13.84
C TRP A 64 -0.66 -0.35 -13.55
N TYR A 65 -0.68 -0.97 -12.37
CA TYR A 65 0.25 -2.06 -12.05
C TYR A 65 -0.10 -3.35 -12.79
N PRO A 66 0.90 -4.14 -13.22
CA PRO A 66 0.69 -5.51 -13.71
C PRO A 66 -0.02 -6.36 -12.66
N ASP A 67 -0.77 -7.39 -13.08
CA ASP A 67 -1.52 -8.25 -12.15
C ASP A 67 -0.63 -8.93 -11.09
N ASP A 68 0.63 -9.17 -11.40
CA ASP A 68 1.63 -9.84 -10.58
C ASP A 68 2.63 -8.88 -9.90
N TRP A 69 2.35 -7.57 -9.87
CA TRP A 69 3.24 -6.52 -9.35
C TRP A 69 3.76 -6.76 -7.93
N TYR A 70 3.01 -7.50 -7.11
CA TYR A 70 3.36 -7.79 -5.74
C TYR A 70 4.49 -8.84 -5.63
N ILE A 71 4.75 -9.60 -6.69
CA ILE A 71 5.85 -10.56 -6.74
C ILE A 71 7.17 -9.79 -6.87
N PRO A 72 8.13 -9.96 -5.94
CA PRO A 72 9.42 -9.29 -6.04
C PRO A 72 10.21 -9.76 -7.27
N LEU A 73 10.82 -8.81 -7.97
CA LEU A 73 11.72 -9.11 -9.09
C LEU A 73 13.04 -9.70 -8.57
N SER A 74 13.72 -10.49 -9.41
CA SER A 74 15.03 -11.06 -9.08
C SER A 74 16.03 -9.94 -8.76
N GLY A 75 16.65 -10.03 -7.58
CA GLY A 75 17.60 -9.02 -7.08
C GLY A 75 16.98 -7.90 -6.23
N GLU A 76 15.66 -7.87 -6.04
CA GLU A 76 15.07 -6.99 -5.04
C GLU A 76 15.23 -7.57 -3.63
N MET A 77 16.03 -6.89 -2.80
CA MET A 77 16.16 -7.20 -1.38
C MET A 77 14.93 -6.70 -0.62
N LEU A 78 13.83 -7.45 -0.69
CA LEU A 78 12.66 -7.27 0.16
C LEU A 78 12.71 -8.32 1.29
N ASN A 79 12.95 -7.88 2.54
CA ASN A 79 13.06 -8.78 3.70
C ASN A 79 11.70 -9.28 4.21
N CYS A 80 10.77 -9.56 3.31
CA CYS A 80 9.36 -9.79 3.60
C CYS A 80 8.93 -11.05 2.87
N THR A 81 8.30 -11.98 3.59
CA THR A 81 7.80 -13.25 3.04
C THR A 81 6.74 -13.00 1.96
N ALA A 82 6.55 -13.95 1.04
CA ALA A 82 5.59 -13.83 -0.06
C ALA A 82 4.16 -13.45 0.42
N ASP A 83 3.74 -13.95 1.57
CA ASP A 83 2.47 -13.63 2.24
C ASP A 83 2.28 -12.12 2.53
N ALA A 84 3.37 -11.39 2.78
CA ALA A 84 3.32 -9.95 2.99
C ALA A 84 2.97 -9.19 1.70
N ASN A 85 3.34 -9.74 0.55
CA ASN A 85 3.05 -9.16 -0.75
C ASN A 85 1.65 -9.54 -1.24
N GLU A 86 1.17 -10.75 -0.94
CA GLU A 86 -0.24 -11.15 -1.14
C GLU A 86 -1.21 -10.24 -0.37
N THR A 87 -0.77 -9.66 0.75
CA THR A 87 -1.55 -8.62 1.44
C THR A 87 -1.84 -7.45 0.49
N GLY A 88 -0.89 -7.01 -0.33
CA GLY A 88 -1.11 -5.98 -1.36
C GLY A 88 -2.22 -6.33 -2.36
N TYR A 89 -2.36 -7.60 -2.72
CA TYR A 89 -3.45 -8.10 -3.58
C TYR A 89 -4.82 -7.96 -2.89
N SER A 90 -4.93 -8.37 -1.62
CA SER A 90 -6.20 -8.28 -0.86
C SER A 90 -6.66 -6.86 -0.54
N VAL A 91 -5.74 -5.89 -0.58
CA VAL A 91 -6.01 -4.50 -0.17
C VAL A 91 -6.23 -3.59 -1.37
N SER A 92 -5.78 -4.01 -2.57
CA SER A 92 -6.08 -3.33 -3.82
C SER A 92 -7.56 -3.53 -4.14
N PHE A 93 -8.41 -2.55 -3.80
CA PHE A 93 -9.77 -2.48 -4.32
C PHE A 93 -9.71 -2.23 -5.84
N TYR A 94 -9.42 -3.28 -6.61
CA TYR A 94 -9.61 -3.23 -8.05
C TYR A 94 -11.10 -3.45 -8.32
N HIS A 95 -11.81 -2.37 -8.62
CA HIS A 95 -12.97 -2.46 -9.50
C HIS A 95 -12.43 -3.04 -10.81
N ARG A 96 -12.56 -4.37 -11.00
CA ARG A 96 -12.47 -4.97 -12.34
C ARG A 96 -13.24 -4.07 -13.30
N SER A 97 -12.59 -3.67 -14.39
CA SER A 97 -13.14 -3.04 -15.61
C SER A 97 -12.77 -1.56 -15.81
N PHE A 98 -11.81 -1.32 -16.70
CA PHE A 98 -12.00 -0.53 -17.94
C PHE A 98 -10.86 -0.88 -18.93
N ASN A 99 -10.85 -2.12 -19.43
CA ASN A 99 -10.50 -2.29 -20.85
C ASN A 99 -11.79 -1.97 -21.61
N ALA A 100 -11.82 -0.83 -22.27
CA ALA A 100 -12.63 -0.63 -23.46
C ALA A 100 -11.84 -1.17 -24.66
#